data_AF-B3SDV4-F1
#
_entry.id   AF-B3SDV4-F1
#
_cell.length_a   1.000
_cell.length_b   1.000
_cell.length_c   1.000
_cell.angle_alpha   90.00
_cell.angle_beta   90.00
_cell.angle_gamma   90.00
#
_symmetry.space_group_name_H-M   'P 1'
#
loop_
_entity.id
_entity.type
_entity.pdbx_description
1 polymer ?
#
loop_
_entity_poly.entity_id
_entity_poly.type
_entity_poly.pdbx_seq_one_letter_code
_entity_poly.pdbx_strand_id
1 'polypeptide(L)'
;SFHVGSDCLTPIAYEKGIITSKQIFKLAEKFGYHFNLLDIGGGFTAFSALETTFAKAAAVISKALQKYFPPELGVRIIAEPGY
;
A
#
# COMPACT_ATOMS: atom_id res chain seq x y z
N SER A 1 9.06 2.31 -1.30
CA SER A 1 8.06 1.58 -2.08
C SER A 1 7.98 0.14 -1.58
N PHE A 2 6.94 -0.59 -1.95
CA PHE A 2 6.88 -2.04 -1.90
C PHE A 2 6.14 -2.56 -3.14
N HIS A 3 6.25 -3.86 -3.44
CA HIS A 3 5.51 -4.50 -4.53
C HIS A 3 5.02 -5.88 -4.07
N VAL A 4 3.74 -6.20 -4.24
CA VAL A 4 3.14 -7.46 -3.75
C VAL A 4 3.27 -8.64 -4.73
N GLY A 5 3.81 -8.38 -5.92
CA GLY A 5 3.88 -9.33 -7.03
C GLY A 5 2.74 -9.11 -8.03
N SER A 6 2.96 -9.49 -9.30
CA SER A 6 1.94 -9.39 -10.35
C SER A 6 0.73 -10.28 -10.04
N ASP A 7 -0.46 -9.84 -10.43
CA ASP A 7 -1.72 -10.55 -10.22
C ASP A 7 -1.96 -11.02 -8.78
N CYS A 8 -1.78 -10.12 -7.82
CA CYS A 8 -1.94 -10.46 -6.41
C CYS A 8 -3.41 -10.80 -6.06
N LEU A 9 -3.71 -12.10 -5.94
CA LEU A 9 -5.02 -12.60 -5.53
C LEU A 9 -5.29 -12.49 -4.01
N THR A 10 -4.31 -12.02 -3.24
CA THR A 10 -4.39 -11.92 -1.78
C THR A 10 -4.34 -10.45 -1.33
N PRO A 11 -5.49 -9.76 -1.21
CA PRO A 11 -5.57 -8.36 -0.78
C PRO A 11 -4.80 -8.02 0.50
N ILE A 12 -4.67 -8.98 1.43
CA ILE A 12 -3.97 -8.79 2.70
C ILE A 12 -2.46 -8.54 2.54
N ALA A 13 -1.87 -8.90 1.38
CA ALA A 13 -0.47 -8.60 1.10
C ALA A 13 -0.21 -7.10 1.06
N TYR A 14 -1.15 -6.30 0.52
CA TYR A 14 -1.04 -4.84 0.52
C TYR A 14 -1.09 -4.25 1.92
N GLU A 15 -1.99 -4.75 2.79
CA GLU A 15 -2.05 -4.30 4.19
C GLU A 15 -0.74 -4.57 4.92
N LYS A 16 -0.13 -5.74 4.72
CA LYS A 16 1.18 -6.07 5.28
C LYS A 16 2.26 -5.09 4.80
N GLY A 17 2.31 -4.81 3.49
CA GLY A 17 3.23 -3.83 2.92
C GLY A 17 3.08 -2.43 3.53
N ILE A 18 1.84 -1.98 3.74
CA ILE A 18 1.52 -0.70 4.39
C ILE A 18 1.98 -0.70 5.86
N ILE A 19 1.70 -1.75 6.63
CA ILE A 19 2.11 -1.85 8.04
C ILE A 19 3.64 -1.81 8.16
N THR A 20 4.34 -2.60 7.37
CA THR A 20 5.81 -2.62 7.36
C THR A 20 6.38 -1.27 6.95
N SER A 21 5.79 -0.62 5.95
CA SER A 21 6.18 0.74 5.57
C SER A 21 6.02 1.73 6.72
N LYS A 22 4.92 1.65 7.49
CA LYS A 22 4.72 2.53 8.66
C LYS A 22 5.77 2.29 9.75
N GLN A 23 6.17 1.03 9.97
CA GLN A 23 7.24 0.70 10.91
C GLN A 23 8.58 1.31 10.47
N ILE A 24 8.89 1.26 9.16
CA ILE A 24 10.09 1.86 8.60
C ILE A 24 10.06 3.39 8.71
N PHE A 25 8.93 4.04 8.43
CA PHE A 25 8.78 5.49 8.62
C PHE A 25 9.09 5.90 10.07
N LYS A 26 8.50 5.19 11.05
CA LYS A 26 8.77 5.43 12.47
C LYS A 26 10.23 5.17 12.86
N LEU A 27 10.86 4.17 12.24
CA LEU A 27 12.27 3.88 12.49
C LEU A 27 13.15 5.01 11.93
N ALA A 28 12.86 5.47 10.72
CA ALA A 28 13.60 6.53 10.03
C ALA A 28 13.56 7.87 10.80
N GLU A 29 12.43 8.21 11.42
CA GLU A 29 12.31 9.39 12.30
C GLU A 29 13.32 9.37 13.45
N LYS A 30 13.63 8.18 14.02
CA LYS A 30 14.63 8.04 15.08
C LYS A 30 16.06 8.36 14.62
N PHE A 31 16.29 8.33 13.31
CA PHE A 31 17.56 8.67 12.68
C PHE A 31 17.54 10.07 12.03
N GLY A 32 16.50 10.88 12.28
CA GLY A 32 16.39 12.23 11.75
C GLY A 32 15.92 12.32 10.29
N TYR A 33 15.42 11.23 9.71
CA TYR A 33 14.81 11.24 8.39
C TYR A 33 13.30 11.50 8.48
N HIS A 34 12.81 12.39 7.62
CA HIS A 34 11.40 12.72 7.52
C HIS A 34 10.86 12.30 6.15
N PHE A 35 10.28 11.10 6.09
CA PHE A 35 9.68 10.59 4.86
C PHE A 35 8.29 11.17 4.65
N ASN A 36 8.00 11.60 3.42
CA ASN A 36 6.74 12.20 3.02
C ASN A 36 6.09 11.52 1.80
N LEU A 37 6.63 10.38 1.36
CA LEU A 37 6.18 9.66 0.18
C LEU A 37 6.08 8.16 0.49
N LEU A 38 4.89 7.59 0.33
CA LEU A 38 4.68 6.15 0.29
C LEU A 38 4.28 5.74 -1.13
N ASP A 39 4.93 4.71 -1.62
CA ASP A 39 4.60 4.05 -2.87
C ASP A 39 4.15 2.62 -2.59
N ILE A 40 2.91 2.31 -2.96
CA ILE A 40 2.27 1.01 -2.72
C ILE A 40 2.47 0.00 -3.87
N GLY A 41 3.22 0.38 -4.91
CA GLY A 41 3.56 -0.47 -6.05
C GLY A 41 2.37 -0.86 -6.91
N GLY A 42 2.53 -1.97 -7.64
CA GLY A 42 1.54 -2.57 -8.53
C GLY A 42 1.04 -3.92 -8.04
N GLY A 43 0.66 -4.79 -8.99
CA GLY A 43 0.12 -6.13 -8.69
C GLY A 43 -1.40 -6.21 -8.63
N PHE A 44 -2.09 -5.17 -9.09
CA PHE A 44 -3.54 -5.12 -9.17
C PHE A 44 -4.02 -6.09 -10.26
N THR A 45 -4.84 -7.07 -9.90
CA THR A 45 -5.42 -8.01 -10.89
C THR A 45 -6.58 -7.34 -11.63
N ALA A 46 -6.42 -7.14 -12.96
CA ALA A 46 -7.47 -6.62 -13.84
C ALA A 46 -8.38 -7.73 -14.41
N PHE A 47 -7.85 -8.94 -14.60
CA PHE A 47 -8.52 -10.04 -15.30
C PHE A 47 -8.58 -11.31 -14.44
N SER A 48 -9.32 -11.25 -13.33
CA SER A 48 -9.68 -12.46 -12.61
C SER A 48 -11.12 -12.81 -12.96
N ALA A 49 -11.42 -14.09 -13.22
CA ALA A 49 -12.78 -14.59 -13.43
C ALA A 49 -13.75 -14.26 -12.26
N LEU A 50 -13.22 -13.73 -11.16
CA LEU A 50 -13.92 -13.04 -10.10
C LEU A 50 -13.75 -11.53 -10.28
N GLU A 51 -14.78 -10.82 -10.78
CA GLU A 51 -14.83 -9.35 -10.93
C GLU A 51 -14.54 -8.56 -9.63
N THR A 52 -14.38 -9.23 -8.49
CA THR A 52 -14.30 -8.62 -7.16
C THR A 52 -12.89 -8.41 -6.62
N THR A 53 -11.83 -8.85 -7.32
CA THR A 53 -10.47 -8.88 -6.75
C THR A 53 -9.84 -7.48 -6.61
N PHE A 54 -9.97 -6.63 -7.62
CA PHE A 54 -9.51 -5.23 -7.54
C PHE A 54 -10.26 -4.45 -6.46
N ALA A 55 -11.58 -4.54 -6.42
CA ALA A 55 -12.40 -3.84 -5.42
C ALA A 55 -12.05 -4.29 -3.99
N LYS A 56 -11.80 -5.58 -3.77
CA LYS A 56 -11.33 -6.11 -2.48
C LYS A 56 -9.94 -5.56 -2.11
N ALA A 57 -9.01 -5.53 -3.06
CA ALA A 57 -7.70 -4.92 -2.85
C ALA A 57 -7.82 -3.43 -2.48
N ALA A 58 -8.60 -2.66 -3.25
CA ALA A 58 -8.84 -1.24 -3.00
C ALA A 58 -9.45 -0.99 -1.62
N ALA A 59 -10.43 -1.81 -1.19
CA ALA A 59 -11.03 -1.70 0.14
C ALA A 59 -10.02 -1.97 1.27
N VAL A 60 -9.19 -3.01 1.12
CA VAL A 60 -8.13 -3.34 2.10
C VAL A 60 -7.06 -2.25 2.15
N ILE A 61 -6.60 -1.78 0.98
CA ILE A 61 -5.63 -0.68 0.87
C ILE A 61 -6.18 0.58 1.53
N SER A 62 -7.41 0.99 1.20
CA SER A 62 -8.02 2.21 1.72
C SER A 62 -8.14 2.17 3.24
N LYS A 63 -8.59 1.04 3.80
CA LYS A 63 -8.69 0.84 5.25
C LYS A 63 -7.32 0.88 5.93
N ALA A 64 -6.31 0.24 5.32
CA ALA A 64 -4.95 0.24 5.85
C ALA A 64 -4.32 1.64 5.80
N LEU A 65 -4.46 2.37 4.68
CA LEU A 65 -3.97 3.74 4.56
C LEU A 65 -4.64 4.67 5.56
N GLN A 66 -5.97 4.62 5.72
CA GLN A 66 -6.68 5.41 6.72
C GLN A 66 -6.19 5.14 8.14
N LYS A 67 -5.77 3.91 8.44
CA LYS A 67 -5.26 3.54 9.77
C LYS A 67 -3.79 3.93 10.00
N TYR A 68 -2.93 3.76 9.01
CA TYR A 68 -1.48 3.84 9.19
C TYR A 68 -0.84 5.09 8.56
N PHE A 69 -1.47 5.64 7.53
CA PHE A 69 -1.07 6.85 6.78
C PHE A 69 -2.27 7.78 6.55
N PRO A 70 -2.95 8.24 7.62
CA PRO A 70 -4.10 9.11 7.46
C PRO A 70 -3.65 10.48 6.90
N PRO A 71 -4.52 11.23 6.21
CA PRO A 71 -4.15 12.46 5.48
C PRO A 71 -3.43 13.52 6.32
N GLU A 72 -3.69 13.56 7.63
CA GLU A 72 -3.10 14.50 8.58
C GLU A 72 -1.59 14.31 8.74
N LEU A 73 -1.05 13.14 8.35
CA LEU A 73 0.40 12.93 8.33
C LEU A 73 1.10 13.61 7.14
N GLY A 74 0.35 14.12 6.17
CA GLY A 74 0.93 14.80 5.00
C GLY A 74 1.78 13.89 4.10
N VAL A 75 1.65 12.57 4.21
CA VAL A 75 2.36 11.60 3.38
C VAL A 75 1.65 11.49 2.03
N ARG A 76 2.35 11.82 0.95
CA ARG A 76 1.87 11.59 -0.42
C ARG A 76 1.86 10.09 -0.71
N ILE A 77 0.74 9.58 -1.21
CA ILE A 77 0.61 8.18 -1.60
C ILE A 77 0.64 8.09 -3.13
N ILE A 78 1.46 7.20 -3.68
CA ILE A 78 1.49 6.85 -5.10
C ILE A 78 1.38 5.33 -5.27
N ALA A 79 1.06 4.88 -6.48
CA ALA A 79 1.03 3.49 -6.87
C ALA A 79 1.68 3.33 -8.26
N GLU A 80 2.14 2.13 -8.58
CA GLU A 80 2.76 1.75 -9.84
C GLU A 80 1.91 0.67 -10.55
N PRO A 81 0.63 0.95 -10.89
CA PRO A 81 -0.19 -0.03 -11.59
C PRO A 81 0.42 -0.39 -12.95
N GLY A 82 0.50 -1.68 -13.22
CA GLY A 82 0.99 -2.25 -14.48
C GLY A 82 -0.08 -3.11 -15.17
N TYR A 83 0.38 -4.18 -15.81
CA TYR A 83 -0.46 -5.18 -16.50
C TYR A 83 -0.61 -6.46 -15.68
#